data_AF-A0A7X7AEV7-F1
#
_entry.id   AF-A0A7X7AEV7-F1
#
_cell.length_a   1.000
_cell.length_b   1.000
_cell.length_c   1.000
_cell.angle_alpha   90.00
_cell.angle_beta   90.00
_cell.angle_gamma   90.00
#
_symmetry.space_group_name_H-M   'P 1'
#
loop_
_entity.id
_entity.type
_entity.pdbx_description
1 polymer ?
#
loop_
_entity_poly.entity_id
_entity_poly.type
_entity_poly.pdbx_seq_one_letter_code
_entity_poly.pdbx_strand_id
1 'polypeptide(L)'
;MSINRIGGLASGIDIDQWVSDLMKAHRQPLIKKQQNKQIWQWRQEEYRAINTSLLNLRNEVFNLKLQGTFLTKTTTSSNQSVVTASAGASASATTYQIKVKQLATVATNSSAASICKKIISSESLTEVNITESNNQFRLTYGGETVEIILAEGNYGGSEGKTLNDLVTDIQTAIDTALKGEGKVKVSLTGNRLELTALPQADGPTPVIKVNSGTDNDALEVLGFKDGQSTALDLNAPLASQMDKFATSFTLDADNVFSFTINGQEFTFDADTDSLNSVIAAVNANKAAGVTMFYDEVTDRIAITTTQTGDNRAGAEIAVEGEFLTSALQINMDNEQGGEDAVLEINGLQTTRKTNTFTTNGVTFTLHGVTAEGFSGTATTVTVAHNIDGAVNAIKAFVDKYNEVIAAINDKLNEQRYSDYNPLTDEEIE
;
A
#
# COMPACT_ATOMS: atom_id res chain seq x y z
N MET A 1 -60.21 -64.86 -17.11
CA MET A 1 -59.75 -66.27 -17.04
C MET A 1 -60.27 -67.03 -18.25
N SER A 2 -59.43 -67.20 -19.26
CA SER A 2 -59.30 -68.47 -19.95
C SER A 2 -57.82 -68.59 -20.27
N ILE A 3 -57.18 -69.51 -19.58
CA ILE A 3 -55.74 -69.75 -19.59
C ILE A 3 -55.46 -70.66 -20.78
N ASN A 4 -54.83 -70.14 -21.82
CA ASN A 4 -54.09 -70.98 -22.76
C ASN A 4 -52.62 -70.95 -22.36
N ARG A 5 -52.20 -71.99 -21.63
CA ARG A 5 -50.80 -72.27 -21.30
C ARG A 5 -50.21 -73.18 -22.38
N ILE A 6 -49.25 -72.59 -23.12
CA ILE A 6 -47.98 -73.14 -23.62
C ILE A 6 -48.01 -74.36 -24.57
N GLY A 7 -47.63 -74.09 -25.81
CA GLY A 7 -46.73 -74.92 -26.62
C GLY A 7 -46.18 -74.03 -27.74
N GLY A 8 -44.89 -73.89 -28.04
CA GLY A 8 -43.65 -74.45 -27.54
C GLY A 8 -42.58 -73.93 -28.50
N LEU A 9 -41.45 -73.47 -27.97
CA LEU A 9 -40.21 -73.08 -28.66
C LEU A 9 -40.27 -71.80 -29.52
N ALA A 10 -39.40 -70.85 -29.17
CA ALA A 10 -39.06 -69.66 -29.94
C ALA A 10 -40.18 -68.61 -30.12
N SER A 11 -40.45 -67.81 -29.09
CA SER A 11 -40.89 -66.44 -29.34
C SER A 11 -40.60 -65.59 -28.12
N GLY A 12 -39.76 -64.57 -28.29
CA GLY A 12 -39.43 -63.59 -27.27
C GLY A 12 -40.68 -62.84 -26.85
N ILE A 13 -41.35 -63.34 -25.82
CA ILE A 13 -42.21 -62.49 -25.00
C ILE A 13 -41.22 -61.59 -24.27
N ASP A 14 -41.04 -60.41 -24.83
CA ASP A 14 -40.26 -59.35 -24.26
C ASP A 14 -41.04 -58.79 -23.05
N ILE A 15 -40.97 -59.54 -21.94
CA ILE A 15 -41.58 -59.16 -20.66
C ILE A 15 -41.00 -57.82 -20.23
N ASP A 16 -39.74 -57.56 -20.54
CA ASP A 16 -39.08 -56.29 -20.30
C ASP A 16 -39.71 -55.17 -21.14
N GLN A 17 -40.04 -55.41 -22.41
CA GLN A 17 -40.80 -54.47 -23.25
C GLN A 17 -42.22 -54.25 -22.74
N TRP A 18 -42.95 -55.30 -22.31
CA TRP A 18 -44.31 -55.15 -21.76
C TRP A 18 -44.31 -54.41 -20.42
N VAL A 19 -43.36 -54.71 -19.54
CA VAL A 19 -43.18 -54.00 -18.26
C VAL A 19 -42.74 -52.57 -18.54
N SER A 20 -41.86 -52.33 -19.51
CA SER A 20 -41.46 -51.00 -19.97
C SER A 20 -42.63 -50.20 -20.50
N ASP A 21 -43.48 -50.78 -21.37
CA ASP A 21 -44.65 -50.13 -21.94
C ASP A 21 -45.73 -49.84 -20.88
N LEU A 22 -45.90 -50.74 -19.90
CA LEU A 22 -46.82 -50.54 -18.78
C LEU A 22 -46.28 -49.50 -17.78
N MET A 23 -44.96 -49.47 -17.55
CA MET A 23 -44.29 -48.43 -16.77
C MET A 23 -44.34 -47.07 -17.47
N LYS A 24 -44.17 -47.01 -18.79
CA LYS A 24 -44.36 -45.80 -19.62
C LYS A 24 -45.78 -45.28 -19.50
N ALA A 25 -46.79 -46.16 -19.61
CA ALA A 25 -48.19 -45.80 -19.41
C ALA A 25 -48.46 -45.28 -17.98
N HIS A 26 -47.85 -45.89 -16.96
CA HIS A 26 -47.99 -45.46 -15.56
C HIS A 26 -47.24 -44.15 -15.24
N ARG A 27 -46.15 -43.85 -15.98
CA ARG A 27 -45.37 -42.60 -15.86
C ARG A 27 -45.98 -41.41 -16.60
N GLN A 28 -46.91 -41.62 -17.55
CA GLN A 28 -47.61 -40.54 -18.28
C GLN A 28 -48.12 -39.37 -17.39
N PRO A 29 -48.81 -39.58 -16.25
CA PRO A 29 -49.23 -38.49 -15.38
C PRO A 29 -48.06 -37.73 -14.74
N LEU A 30 -46.93 -38.38 -14.48
CA LEU A 30 -45.71 -37.77 -13.96
C LEU A 30 -45.04 -36.91 -15.05
N ILE A 31 -44.89 -37.45 -16.27
CA ILE A 31 -44.38 -36.74 -17.45
C ILE A 31 -45.18 -35.46 -17.68
N LYS A 32 -46.52 -35.55 -17.69
CA LYS A 32 -47.40 -34.38 -17.84
C LYS A 32 -47.18 -33.34 -16.73
N LYS A 33 -46.89 -33.77 -15.49
CA LYS A 33 -46.56 -32.85 -14.38
C LYS A 33 -45.19 -32.21 -14.55
N GLN A 34 -44.17 -32.93 -15.03
CA GLN A 34 -42.85 -32.40 -15.33
C GLN A 34 -42.90 -31.38 -16.47
N GLN A 35 -43.61 -31.70 -17.55
CA GLN A 35 -43.86 -30.78 -18.67
C GLN A 35 -44.59 -29.50 -18.23
N ASN A 36 -45.64 -29.65 -17.41
CA ASN A 36 -46.34 -28.50 -16.82
C ASN A 36 -45.39 -27.67 -15.95
N LYS A 37 -44.57 -28.31 -15.11
CA LYS A 37 -43.56 -27.62 -14.28
C LYS A 37 -42.61 -26.81 -15.15
N GLN A 38 -42.10 -27.37 -16.25
CA GLN A 38 -41.22 -26.68 -17.19
C GLN A 38 -41.90 -25.45 -17.83
N ILE A 39 -43.16 -25.60 -18.27
CA ILE A 39 -43.95 -24.47 -18.79
C ILE A 39 -44.11 -23.37 -17.73
N TRP A 40 -44.36 -23.73 -16.47
CA TRP A 40 -44.45 -22.75 -15.38
C TRP A 40 -43.11 -22.08 -15.08
N GLN A 41 -42.00 -22.81 -15.19
CA GLN A 41 -40.65 -22.27 -15.04
C GLN A 41 -40.34 -21.26 -16.15
N TRP A 42 -40.57 -21.59 -17.43
CA TRP A 42 -40.39 -20.65 -18.54
C TRP A 42 -41.27 -19.41 -18.39
N ARG A 43 -42.55 -19.58 -18.04
CA ARG A 43 -43.43 -18.43 -17.75
C ARG A 43 -42.87 -17.55 -16.64
N GLN A 44 -42.38 -18.16 -15.55
CA GLN A 44 -41.78 -17.41 -14.45
C GLN A 44 -40.53 -16.65 -14.90
N GLU A 45 -39.67 -17.27 -15.71
CA GLU A 45 -38.47 -16.65 -16.28
C GLU A 45 -38.83 -15.46 -17.18
N GLU A 46 -39.84 -15.60 -18.03
CA GLU A 46 -40.34 -14.52 -18.89
C GLU A 46 -40.90 -13.36 -18.06
N TYR A 47 -41.73 -13.63 -17.05
CA TYR A 47 -42.22 -12.58 -16.15
C TYR A 47 -41.08 -11.89 -15.39
N ARG A 48 -40.05 -12.63 -14.96
CA ARG A 48 -38.86 -12.06 -14.32
C ARG A 48 -38.07 -11.18 -15.27
N ALA A 49 -37.89 -11.59 -16.51
CA ALA A 49 -37.23 -10.80 -17.54
C ALA A 49 -37.97 -9.48 -17.78
N ILE A 50 -39.29 -9.52 -18.00
CA ILE A 50 -40.12 -8.33 -18.19
C ILE A 50 -40.08 -7.42 -16.95
N ASN A 51 -40.20 -7.97 -15.74
CA ASN A 51 -40.10 -7.19 -14.51
C ASN A 51 -38.74 -6.49 -14.36
N THR A 52 -37.67 -7.15 -14.77
CA THR A 52 -36.30 -6.58 -14.75
C THR A 52 -36.20 -5.42 -15.74
N SER A 53 -36.72 -5.59 -16.95
CA SER A 53 -36.74 -4.53 -17.97
C SER A 53 -37.61 -3.34 -17.53
N LEU A 54 -38.77 -3.58 -16.91
CA LEU A 54 -39.63 -2.53 -16.33
C LEU A 54 -38.95 -1.81 -15.17
N LEU A 55 -38.19 -2.53 -14.31
CA LEU A 55 -37.43 -1.92 -13.23
C LEU A 55 -36.32 -1.01 -13.78
N ASN A 56 -35.60 -1.45 -14.81
CA ASN A 56 -34.57 -0.64 -15.47
C ASN A 56 -35.17 0.62 -16.09
N LEU A 57 -36.29 0.50 -16.81
CA LEU A 57 -37.01 1.65 -17.35
C LEU A 57 -37.45 2.62 -16.24
N ARG A 58 -37.99 2.10 -15.13
CA ARG A 58 -38.37 2.92 -13.97
C ARG A 58 -37.17 3.71 -13.42
N ASN A 59 -35.99 3.11 -13.38
CA ASN A 59 -34.77 3.77 -12.90
C ASN A 59 -34.35 4.93 -13.82
N GLU A 60 -34.39 4.73 -15.14
CA GLU A 60 -34.11 5.82 -16.10
C GLU A 60 -35.12 6.97 -15.97
N VAL A 61 -36.41 6.66 -15.84
CA VAL A 61 -37.45 7.67 -15.58
C VAL A 61 -37.21 8.40 -14.27
N PHE A 62 -36.76 7.70 -13.23
CA PHE A 62 -36.47 8.32 -11.95
C PHE A 62 -35.34 9.34 -12.07
N ASN A 63 -34.27 9.03 -12.79
CA ASN A 63 -33.17 9.98 -13.05
C ASN A 63 -33.68 11.23 -13.76
N LEU A 64 -34.58 11.09 -14.75
CA LEU A 64 -35.20 12.22 -15.44
C LEU A 64 -36.16 13.05 -14.57
N LYS A 65 -36.56 12.57 -13.38
CA LYS A 65 -37.33 13.38 -12.42
C LYS A 65 -36.43 14.22 -11.51
N LEU A 66 -35.16 13.88 -11.41
CA LEU A 66 -34.22 14.60 -10.55
C LEU A 66 -33.75 15.88 -11.24
N GLN A 67 -33.95 17.02 -10.57
CA GLN A 67 -33.48 18.32 -11.07
C GLN A 67 -31.96 18.32 -11.33
N GLY A 68 -31.20 17.59 -10.50
CA GLY A 68 -29.75 17.45 -10.64
C GLY A 68 -29.30 16.93 -12.00
N THR A 69 -30.09 16.06 -12.65
CA THR A 69 -29.80 15.50 -13.98
C THR A 69 -29.69 16.58 -15.05
N PHE A 70 -30.49 17.64 -14.95
CA PHE A 70 -30.51 18.74 -15.91
C PHE A 70 -29.65 19.94 -15.50
N LEU A 71 -29.24 20.01 -14.23
CA LEU A 71 -28.38 21.08 -13.72
C LEU A 71 -26.89 20.69 -13.73
N THR A 72 -26.55 19.56 -14.34
CA THR A 72 -25.16 19.10 -14.46
C THR A 72 -24.29 20.15 -15.15
N LYS A 73 -23.04 20.25 -14.68
CA LYS A 73 -22.04 21.18 -15.17
C LYS A 73 -20.86 20.40 -15.73
N THR A 74 -20.20 20.98 -16.71
CA THR A 74 -18.92 20.52 -17.24
C THR A 74 -17.85 21.57 -16.97
N THR A 75 -16.63 21.10 -16.80
CA THR A 75 -15.45 21.94 -16.56
C THR A 75 -14.37 21.60 -17.58
N THR A 76 -13.80 22.61 -18.19
CA THR A 76 -12.67 22.46 -19.11
C THR A 76 -11.53 23.37 -18.64
N SER A 77 -10.34 22.79 -18.45
CA SER A 77 -9.11 23.53 -18.15
C SER A 77 -8.24 23.64 -19.38
N SER A 78 -7.67 24.83 -19.65
CA SER A 78 -6.68 25.00 -20.71
C SER A 78 -5.32 24.37 -20.39
N ASN A 79 -5.04 24.06 -19.12
CA ASN A 79 -3.82 23.39 -18.68
C ASN A 79 -4.08 22.51 -17.45
N GLN A 80 -4.36 21.22 -17.69
CA GLN A 80 -4.69 20.25 -16.65
C GLN A 80 -3.49 19.89 -15.75
N SER A 81 -2.25 20.07 -16.23
CA SER A 81 -1.04 19.83 -15.42
C SER A 81 -0.83 20.90 -14.34
N VAL A 82 -1.52 22.04 -14.44
CA VAL A 82 -1.48 23.11 -13.43
C VAL A 82 -2.75 23.09 -12.59
N VAL A 83 -3.93 23.10 -13.21
CA VAL A 83 -5.22 23.14 -12.50
C VAL A 83 -6.26 22.27 -13.19
N THR A 84 -6.96 21.45 -12.42
CA THR A 84 -8.23 20.84 -12.82
C THR A 84 -9.37 21.37 -11.96
N ALA A 85 -10.62 21.16 -12.40
CA ALA A 85 -11.78 21.54 -11.62
C ALA A 85 -12.95 20.59 -11.84
N SER A 86 -13.85 20.53 -10.87
CA SER A 86 -15.17 19.91 -10.97
C SER A 86 -16.22 20.92 -10.47
N ALA A 87 -17.38 20.95 -11.12
CA ALA A 87 -18.44 21.89 -10.79
C ALA A 87 -19.68 21.16 -10.27
N GLY A 88 -20.19 21.59 -9.11
CA GLY A 88 -21.47 21.13 -8.58
C GLY A 88 -22.65 21.74 -9.33
N ALA A 89 -23.85 21.21 -9.11
CA ALA A 89 -25.07 21.67 -9.79
C ALA A 89 -25.41 23.16 -9.54
N SER A 90 -24.96 23.71 -8.40
CA SER A 90 -25.16 25.12 -8.03
C SER A 90 -24.10 26.06 -8.62
N ALA A 91 -23.07 25.54 -9.31
CA ALA A 91 -22.03 26.38 -9.87
C ALA A 91 -22.56 27.21 -11.05
N SER A 92 -22.27 28.50 -11.03
CA SER A 92 -22.59 29.39 -12.15
C SER A 92 -21.72 29.05 -13.36
N ALA A 93 -22.30 29.13 -14.57
CA ALA A 93 -21.53 29.02 -15.80
C ALA A 93 -20.67 30.28 -15.95
N THR A 94 -19.35 30.13 -15.89
CA THR A 94 -18.38 31.23 -15.91
C THR A 94 -16.99 30.70 -16.23
N THR A 95 -16.06 31.59 -16.53
CA THR A 95 -14.64 31.27 -16.74
C THR A 95 -13.81 31.88 -15.63
N TYR A 96 -12.93 31.06 -15.06
CA TYR A 96 -11.91 31.47 -14.09
C TYR A 96 -10.55 31.55 -14.76
N GLN A 97 -9.79 32.61 -14.46
CA GLN A 97 -8.38 32.72 -14.78
C GLN A 97 -7.59 32.43 -13.51
N ILE A 98 -6.77 31.38 -13.54
CA ILE A 98 -6.02 30.92 -12.38
C ILE A 98 -4.53 30.95 -12.69
N LYS A 99 -3.77 31.58 -11.80
CA LYS A 99 -2.30 31.49 -11.78
C LYS A 99 -1.87 30.92 -10.44
N VAL A 100 -0.99 29.93 -10.47
CA VAL A 100 -0.46 29.27 -9.28
C VAL A 100 1.00 29.63 -9.15
N LYS A 101 1.37 30.31 -8.06
CA LYS A 101 2.78 30.65 -7.77
C LYS A 101 3.47 29.55 -6.97
N GLN A 102 2.74 28.91 -6.06
CA GLN A 102 3.26 27.90 -5.15
C GLN A 102 2.13 26.93 -4.77
N LEU A 103 2.46 25.66 -4.60
CA LEU A 103 1.54 24.63 -4.08
C LEU A 103 1.65 24.56 -2.56
N ALA A 104 0.57 24.13 -1.92
CA ALA A 104 0.61 23.83 -0.50
C ALA A 104 1.46 22.57 -0.27
N THR A 105 2.34 22.60 0.73
CA THR A 105 3.23 21.50 1.11
C THR A 105 2.96 21.05 2.53
N VAL A 106 3.32 19.81 2.83
CA VAL A 106 3.28 19.26 4.19
C VAL A 106 4.54 19.69 4.94
N ALA A 107 4.46 19.80 6.25
CA ALA A 107 5.66 19.94 7.08
C ALA A 107 6.35 18.59 7.22
N THR A 108 7.67 18.62 7.42
CA THR A 108 8.51 17.42 7.54
C THR A 108 9.52 17.58 8.66
N ASN A 109 9.82 16.50 9.37
CA ASN A 109 10.95 16.40 10.29
C ASN A 109 11.54 14.99 10.17
N SER A 110 12.86 14.85 10.24
CA SER A 110 13.51 13.54 10.08
C SER A 110 14.74 13.41 10.96
N SER A 111 15.14 12.15 11.18
CA SER A 111 16.38 11.80 11.88
C SER A 111 17.55 12.57 11.27
N ALA A 112 18.41 13.21 12.06
CA ALA A 112 19.56 13.97 11.57
C ALA A 112 20.59 13.08 10.83
N ALA A 113 20.72 11.83 11.27
CA ALA A 113 21.61 10.81 10.72
C ALA A 113 20.97 9.42 10.88
N SER A 114 21.69 8.38 10.45
CA SER A 114 21.32 6.99 10.70
C SER A 114 21.12 6.74 12.20
N ILE A 115 20.01 6.06 12.55
CA ILE A 115 19.59 5.85 13.95
C ILE A 115 20.33 4.68 14.61
N CYS A 116 20.89 3.76 13.82
CA CYS A 116 21.70 2.65 14.29
C CYS A 116 23.19 3.02 14.41
N LYS A 117 23.88 2.35 15.32
CA LYS A 117 25.34 2.40 15.40
C LYS A 117 25.94 1.76 14.16
N LYS A 118 27.09 2.32 13.77
CA LYS A 118 28.03 1.62 12.91
C LYS A 118 28.63 0.42 13.64
N ILE A 119 29.09 -0.58 12.90
CA ILE A 119 29.87 -1.67 13.46
C ILE A 119 31.30 -1.17 13.66
N ILE A 120 31.60 -0.79 14.90
CA ILE A 120 32.89 -0.25 15.32
C ILE A 120 33.38 -0.96 16.58
N SER A 121 34.68 -1.22 16.67
CA SER A 121 35.30 -1.77 17.88
C SER A 121 35.05 -0.83 19.07
N SER A 122 34.77 -1.38 20.24
CA SER A 122 34.39 -0.65 21.45
C SER A 122 35.47 0.34 21.89
N GLU A 123 36.73 -0.09 21.87
CA GLU A 123 37.90 0.71 22.28
C GLU A 123 38.90 0.90 21.14
N SER A 124 39.81 1.86 21.33
CA SER A 124 40.96 2.08 20.44
C SER A 124 41.95 0.93 20.57
N LEU A 125 42.36 0.35 19.45
CA LEU A 125 43.28 -0.78 19.43
C LEU A 125 44.73 -0.28 19.46
N THR A 126 45.56 -0.94 20.27
CA THR A 126 47.01 -0.70 20.33
C THR A 126 47.81 -1.91 19.85
N GLU A 127 47.35 -3.10 20.18
CA GLU A 127 47.93 -4.38 19.80
C GLU A 127 46.81 -5.43 19.73
N VAL A 128 46.82 -6.28 18.71
CA VAL A 128 45.86 -7.36 18.48
C VAL A 128 46.65 -8.61 18.11
N ASN A 129 46.52 -9.67 18.92
CA ASN A 129 47.19 -10.94 18.67
C ASN A 129 46.17 -12.01 18.24
N ILE A 130 46.25 -12.39 16.97
CA ILE A 130 45.44 -13.45 16.36
C ILE A 130 46.25 -14.76 16.36
N THR A 131 45.65 -15.81 16.91
CA THR A 131 46.19 -17.16 17.10
C THR A 131 45.17 -18.19 16.62
N GLU A 132 45.54 -19.47 16.53
CA GLU A 132 44.60 -20.54 16.20
C GLU A 132 43.37 -20.61 17.11
N SER A 133 43.45 -20.07 18.35
CA SER A 133 42.35 -20.10 19.33
C SER A 133 41.40 -18.90 19.30
N ASN A 134 41.65 -17.88 18.48
CA ASN A 134 40.86 -16.63 18.45
C ASN A 134 40.87 -15.95 17.06
N ASN A 135 40.80 -16.75 15.99
CA ASN A 135 40.92 -16.28 14.62
C ASN A 135 39.63 -16.33 13.79
N GLN A 136 38.45 -16.52 14.40
CA GLN A 136 37.21 -16.64 13.65
C GLN A 136 36.12 -15.72 14.18
N PHE A 137 35.36 -15.09 13.29
CA PHE A 137 34.11 -14.43 13.65
C PHE A 137 33.09 -14.62 12.52
N ARG A 138 31.81 -14.37 12.79
CA ARG A 138 30.76 -14.47 11.77
C ARG A 138 30.34 -13.08 11.31
N LEU A 139 30.12 -12.97 10.00
CA LEU A 139 29.58 -11.77 9.36
C LEU A 139 28.28 -12.16 8.65
N THR A 140 27.17 -11.56 9.06
CA THR A 140 25.95 -11.56 8.26
C THR A 140 26.00 -10.39 7.28
N TYR A 141 25.73 -10.66 6.00
CA TYR A 141 25.62 -9.66 4.94
C TYR A 141 24.34 -9.92 4.14
N GLY A 142 23.40 -8.97 4.14
CA GLY A 142 22.14 -9.12 3.38
C GLY A 142 21.31 -10.36 3.76
N GLY A 143 21.42 -10.80 5.02
CA GLY A 143 20.72 -11.98 5.56
C GLY A 143 21.52 -13.29 5.50
N GLU A 144 22.57 -13.37 4.70
CA GLU A 144 23.45 -14.56 4.66
C GLU A 144 24.59 -14.43 5.67
N THR A 145 24.81 -15.46 6.48
CA THR A 145 25.91 -15.48 7.47
C THR A 145 27.06 -16.33 6.98
N VAL A 146 28.25 -15.75 6.97
CA VAL A 146 29.51 -16.42 6.61
C VAL A 146 30.48 -16.40 7.79
N GLU A 147 31.34 -17.40 7.86
CA GLU A 147 32.46 -17.45 8.81
C GLU A 147 33.68 -16.77 8.18
N ILE A 148 34.26 -15.83 8.91
CA ILE A 148 35.47 -15.11 8.55
C ILE A 148 36.61 -15.73 9.35
N ILE A 149 37.61 -16.27 8.64
CA ILE A 149 38.78 -16.90 9.24
C ILE A 149 39.99 -16.02 8.96
N LEU A 150 40.66 -15.58 10.02
CA LEU A 150 41.83 -14.73 9.98
C LEU A 150 43.12 -15.56 10.03
N ALA A 151 44.16 -15.07 9.36
CA ALA A 151 45.50 -15.61 9.51
C ALA A 151 46.09 -15.17 10.85
N GLU A 152 46.85 -16.07 11.48
CA GLU A 152 47.60 -15.76 12.69
C GLU A 152 48.58 -14.60 12.48
N GLY A 153 48.73 -13.77 13.51
CA GLY A 153 49.61 -12.63 13.45
C GLY A 153 49.44 -11.71 14.65
N ASN A 154 50.51 -11.01 14.99
CA ASN A 154 50.47 -9.90 15.93
C ASN A 154 50.47 -8.58 15.15
N TYR A 155 49.48 -7.74 15.44
CA TYR A 155 49.21 -6.49 14.75
C TYR A 155 49.26 -5.32 15.73
N GLY A 156 49.99 -4.26 15.40
CA GLY A 156 50.24 -3.13 16.31
C GLY A 156 51.46 -3.36 17.20
N GLY A 157 51.50 -2.71 18.36
CA GLY A 157 52.64 -2.81 19.29
C GLY A 157 53.94 -2.15 18.79
N SER A 158 55.09 -2.64 19.27
CA SER A 158 56.43 -2.08 18.99
C SER A 158 57.21 -2.81 17.88
N GLU A 159 56.86 -4.05 17.56
CA GLU A 159 57.47 -4.87 16.50
C GLU A 159 56.39 -5.76 15.87
N GLY A 160 56.34 -5.87 14.54
CA GLY A 160 55.39 -6.77 13.84
C GLY A 160 54.62 -6.11 12.70
N LYS A 161 53.45 -6.70 12.36
CA LYS A 161 52.50 -6.13 11.41
C LYS A 161 51.82 -4.89 12.03
N THR A 162 51.43 -3.92 11.23
CA THR A 162 50.71 -2.73 11.66
C THR A 162 49.21 -2.99 11.80
N LEU A 163 48.46 -2.07 12.44
CA LEU A 163 46.99 -2.13 12.43
C LEU A 163 46.40 -1.97 11.01
N ASN A 164 47.10 -1.32 10.09
CA ASN A 164 46.66 -1.26 8.68
C ASN A 164 46.83 -2.61 7.96
N ASP A 165 47.82 -3.40 8.37
CA ASP A 165 47.96 -4.78 7.90
C ASP A 165 46.82 -5.64 8.45
N LEU A 166 46.36 -5.40 9.69
CA LEU A 166 45.15 -6.04 10.23
C LEU A 166 43.90 -5.69 9.40
N VAL A 167 43.72 -4.42 9.06
CA VAL A 167 42.62 -3.99 8.17
C VAL A 167 42.66 -4.73 6.84
N THR A 168 43.86 -4.86 6.25
CA THR A 168 44.05 -5.53 4.96
C THR A 168 43.75 -7.03 5.07
N ASP A 169 44.18 -7.67 6.14
CA ASP A 169 43.96 -9.10 6.38
C ASP A 169 42.47 -9.40 6.64
N ILE A 170 41.77 -8.55 7.43
CA ILE A 170 40.32 -8.68 7.64
C ILE A 170 39.56 -8.42 6.33
N GLN A 171 39.94 -7.39 5.56
CA GLN A 171 39.31 -7.08 4.27
C GLN A 171 39.42 -8.27 3.32
N THR A 172 40.61 -8.85 3.20
CA THR A 172 40.87 -10.02 2.35
C THR A 172 40.04 -11.23 2.80
N ALA A 173 39.95 -11.47 4.10
CA ALA A 173 39.15 -12.57 4.65
C ALA A 173 37.64 -12.38 4.37
N ILE A 174 37.13 -11.16 4.52
CA ILE A 174 35.73 -10.82 4.22
C ILE A 174 35.44 -10.97 2.72
N ASP A 175 36.27 -10.39 1.84
CA ASP A 175 36.07 -10.48 0.38
C ASP A 175 36.12 -11.93 -0.11
N THR A 176 36.99 -12.75 0.49
CA THR A 176 37.08 -14.19 0.22
C THR A 176 35.81 -14.91 0.66
N ALA A 177 35.36 -14.70 1.89
CA ALA A 177 34.17 -15.36 2.44
C ALA A 177 32.88 -14.96 1.70
N LEU A 178 32.77 -13.68 1.32
CA LEU A 178 31.65 -13.15 0.55
C LEU A 178 31.77 -13.38 -0.96
N LYS A 179 32.85 -14.02 -1.43
CA LYS A 179 33.12 -14.34 -2.85
C LYS A 179 33.09 -13.10 -3.77
N GLY A 180 33.71 -12.01 -3.35
CA GLY A 180 33.87 -10.81 -4.17
C GLY A 180 34.21 -9.56 -3.35
N GLU A 181 34.95 -8.65 -3.99
CA GLU A 181 35.37 -7.37 -3.41
C GLU A 181 34.25 -6.33 -3.42
N GLY A 182 34.42 -5.27 -2.62
CA GLY A 182 33.58 -4.06 -2.69
C GLY A 182 32.19 -4.22 -2.05
N LYS A 183 31.99 -5.24 -1.21
CA LYS A 183 30.74 -5.46 -0.47
C LYS A 183 30.77 -4.82 0.92
N VAL A 184 31.85 -5.05 1.65
CA VAL A 184 32.08 -4.47 2.98
C VAL A 184 33.47 -3.86 2.99
N LYS A 185 33.57 -2.64 3.47
CA LYS A 185 34.82 -1.94 3.68
C LYS A 185 35.24 -2.07 5.13
N VAL A 186 36.49 -2.47 5.34
CA VAL A 186 37.17 -2.42 6.63
C VAL A 186 38.02 -1.15 6.69
N SER A 187 37.97 -0.43 7.80
CA SER A 187 38.79 0.77 8.02
C SER A 187 39.16 0.98 9.48
N LEU A 188 40.09 1.91 9.72
CA LEU A 188 40.40 2.41 11.06
C LEU A 188 39.94 3.86 11.21
N THR A 189 39.16 4.13 12.26
CA THR A 189 38.76 5.47 12.66
C THR A 189 39.27 5.69 14.10
N GLY A 190 40.34 6.47 14.29
CA GLY A 190 40.94 6.66 15.62
C GLY A 190 41.49 5.37 16.24
N ASN A 191 42.13 4.52 15.41
CA ASN A 191 42.57 3.16 15.72
C ASN A 191 41.45 2.20 16.19
N ARG A 192 40.19 2.51 15.88
CA ARG A 192 39.06 1.58 16.07
C ARG A 192 38.72 0.94 14.74
N LEU A 193 38.54 -0.39 14.72
CA LEU A 193 38.11 -1.10 13.52
C LEU A 193 36.65 -0.75 13.22
N GLU A 194 36.36 -0.42 11.97
CA GLU A 194 35.03 -0.08 11.48
C GLU A 194 34.70 -0.94 10.26
N LEU A 195 33.54 -1.58 10.27
CA LEU A 195 32.97 -2.30 9.13
C LEU A 195 31.82 -1.49 8.53
N THR A 196 31.89 -1.21 7.24
CA THR A 196 30.87 -0.46 6.51
C THR A 196 30.41 -1.23 5.28
N ALA A 197 29.12 -1.55 5.19
CA ALA A 197 28.55 -2.11 3.98
C ALA A 197 28.56 -1.04 2.86
N LEU A 198 28.84 -1.46 1.64
CA LEU A 198 28.84 -0.59 0.46
C LEU A 198 27.55 -0.80 -0.35
N PRO A 199 27.02 0.26 -1.00
CA PRO A 199 25.83 0.16 -1.82
C PRO A 199 26.06 -0.78 -3.01
N GLN A 200 25.04 -1.57 -3.34
CA GLN A 200 25.06 -2.38 -4.57
C GLN A 200 24.70 -1.51 -5.77
N ALA A 201 25.18 -1.86 -6.96
CA ALA A 201 24.99 -1.06 -8.18
C ALA A 201 23.53 -0.68 -8.47
N ASP A 202 22.59 -1.56 -8.12
CA ASP A 202 21.15 -1.39 -8.37
C ASP A 202 20.29 -1.70 -7.12
N GLY A 203 20.85 -1.60 -5.91
CA GLY A 203 20.18 -2.07 -4.69
C GLY A 203 20.51 -1.26 -3.43
N PRO A 204 19.72 -1.45 -2.36
CA PRO A 204 20.00 -0.79 -1.09
C PRO A 204 21.32 -1.27 -0.50
N THR A 205 21.91 -0.48 0.40
CA THR A 205 23.07 -0.90 1.19
C THR A 205 22.66 -2.09 2.06
N PRO A 206 23.31 -3.26 1.95
CA PRO A 206 22.89 -4.41 2.74
C PRO A 206 23.18 -4.22 4.23
N VAL A 207 22.26 -4.71 5.06
CA VAL A 207 22.48 -4.79 6.50
C VAL A 207 23.65 -5.73 6.76
N ILE A 208 24.54 -5.30 7.66
CA ILE A 208 25.58 -6.15 8.21
C ILE A 208 25.38 -6.38 9.70
N LYS A 209 25.82 -7.54 10.16
CA LYS A 209 25.86 -7.92 11.56
C LYS A 209 27.12 -8.73 11.84
N VAL A 210 27.81 -8.46 12.94
CA VAL A 210 28.90 -9.30 13.42
C VAL A 210 28.43 -10.16 14.57
N ASN A 211 28.86 -11.41 14.57
CA ASN A 211 28.56 -12.37 15.61
C ASN A 211 29.81 -13.17 15.98
N SER A 212 29.84 -13.71 17.20
CA SER A 212 30.95 -14.56 17.64
C SER A 212 31.15 -15.73 16.69
N GLY A 213 32.41 -16.11 16.49
CA GLY A 213 32.80 -17.32 15.76
C GLY A 213 32.13 -18.58 16.32
N THR A 214 31.97 -19.61 15.49
CA THR A 214 31.42 -20.89 15.95
C THR A 214 32.38 -21.56 16.93
N ASP A 215 33.67 -21.52 16.58
CA ASP A 215 34.82 -21.89 17.38
C ASP A 215 35.85 -20.73 17.30
N ASN A 216 36.81 -20.68 18.22
CA ASN A 216 37.95 -19.75 18.17
C ASN A 216 37.58 -18.28 17.95
N ASP A 217 36.66 -17.74 18.78
CA ASP A 217 36.10 -16.40 18.59
C ASP A 217 37.14 -15.28 18.60
N ALA A 218 37.08 -14.42 17.58
CA ALA A 218 37.95 -13.27 17.39
C ALA A 218 37.28 -11.94 17.79
N LEU A 219 35.96 -11.89 18.03
CA LEU A 219 35.30 -10.60 18.27
C LEU A 219 35.88 -9.84 19.46
N GLU A 220 36.18 -10.53 20.56
CA GLU A 220 36.75 -9.92 21.77
C GLU A 220 38.11 -9.25 21.47
N VAL A 221 39.01 -9.96 20.78
CA VAL A 221 40.35 -9.42 20.45
C VAL A 221 40.30 -8.34 19.38
N LEU A 222 39.29 -8.35 18.52
CA LEU A 222 39.00 -7.28 17.56
C LEU A 222 38.24 -6.10 18.19
N GLY A 223 37.80 -6.25 19.44
CA GLY A 223 37.05 -5.25 20.20
C GLY A 223 35.59 -5.08 19.77
N PHE A 224 35.05 -5.95 18.91
CA PHE A 224 33.63 -5.93 18.53
C PHE A 224 32.77 -6.57 19.61
N LYS A 225 31.48 -6.21 19.65
CA LYS A 225 30.49 -6.88 20.51
C LYS A 225 29.66 -7.85 19.68
N ASP A 226 29.40 -9.04 20.22
CA ASP A 226 28.51 -10.00 19.59
C ASP A 226 27.13 -9.38 19.35
N GLY A 227 26.61 -9.53 18.13
CA GLY A 227 25.31 -9.03 17.75
C GLY A 227 25.27 -7.59 17.24
N GLN A 228 26.40 -6.86 17.21
CA GLN A 228 26.47 -5.52 16.60
C GLN A 228 25.95 -5.56 15.16
N SER A 229 25.00 -4.68 14.86
CA SER A 229 24.33 -4.61 13.56
C SER A 229 24.06 -3.18 13.15
N THR A 230 24.00 -2.95 11.85
CA THR A 230 23.61 -1.66 11.25
C THR A 230 22.10 -1.52 11.05
N ALA A 231 21.28 -2.40 11.65
CA ALA A 231 19.83 -2.33 11.56
C ALA A 231 19.13 -2.81 12.84
N LEU A 232 17.92 -2.29 13.03
CA LEU A 232 16.96 -2.76 14.01
C LEU A 232 16.09 -3.87 13.42
N ASP A 233 15.72 -4.85 14.23
CA ASP A 233 14.54 -5.68 13.99
C ASP A 233 13.31 -4.87 14.41
N LEU A 234 12.52 -4.43 13.43
CA LEU A 234 11.40 -3.52 13.68
C LEU A 234 10.26 -4.16 14.51
N ASN A 235 10.26 -5.48 14.68
CA ASN A 235 9.23 -6.21 15.42
C ASN A 235 9.70 -6.74 16.78
N ALA A 236 11.01 -6.73 17.04
CA ALA A 236 11.55 -7.14 18.33
C ALA A 236 11.35 -6.04 19.40
N PRO A 237 11.24 -6.42 20.69
CA PRO A 237 11.16 -5.45 21.77
C PRO A 237 12.32 -4.46 21.77
N LEU A 238 12.04 -3.18 22.03
CA LEU A 238 13.05 -2.12 22.03
C LEU A 238 14.14 -2.35 23.07
N ALA A 239 13.80 -2.88 24.25
CA ALA A 239 14.76 -3.23 25.31
C ALA A 239 15.85 -4.20 24.82
N SER A 240 15.51 -5.11 23.90
CA SER A 240 16.46 -6.09 23.35
C SER A 240 17.43 -5.51 22.31
N GLN A 241 17.26 -4.24 21.95
CA GLN A 241 18.02 -3.59 20.86
C GLN A 241 18.51 -2.19 21.21
N MET A 242 18.39 -1.76 22.47
CA MET A 242 18.81 -0.42 22.91
C MET A 242 20.27 -0.11 22.59
N ASP A 243 21.14 -1.13 22.65
CA ASP A 243 22.57 -1.00 22.38
C ASP A 243 22.87 -0.75 20.90
N LYS A 244 21.92 -1.00 20.01
CA LYS A 244 22.02 -0.77 18.57
C LYS A 244 21.78 0.70 18.17
N PHE A 245 21.12 1.52 18.99
CA PHE A 245 20.88 2.93 18.64
C PHE A 245 22.16 3.76 18.73
N ALA A 246 22.41 4.61 17.73
CA ALA A 246 23.58 5.49 17.64
C ALA A 246 23.76 6.36 18.88
N THR A 247 22.64 6.84 19.44
CA THR A 247 22.61 7.55 20.72
C THR A 247 21.63 6.87 21.66
N SER A 248 21.95 6.89 22.95
CA SER A 248 21.12 6.28 23.99
C SER A 248 19.92 7.15 24.35
N PHE A 249 18.86 6.52 24.83
CA PHE A 249 17.75 7.14 25.54
C PHE A 249 17.55 6.43 26.87
N THR A 250 16.90 7.09 27.81
CA THR A 250 16.63 6.53 29.14
C THR A 250 15.26 5.85 29.20
N LEU A 251 15.19 4.79 30.02
CA LEU A 251 13.96 4.17 30.47
C LEU A 251 13.75 4.53 31.94
N ASP A 252 12.49 4.54 32.38
CA ASP A 252 12.18 4.63 33.80
C ASP A 252 12.40 3.28 34.53
N ALA A 253 12.02 3.22 35.81
CA ALA A 253 12.23 2.04 36.65
C ALA A 253 11.41 0.81 36.20
N ASP A 254 10.34 1.03 35.42
CA ASP A 254 9.44 0.01 34.91
C ASP A 254 9.71 -0.29 33.41
N ASN A 255 10.89 0.11 32.89
CA ASN A 255 11.28 0.00 31.48
C ASN A 255 10.36 0.75 30.51
N VAL A 256 9.64 1.77 30.99
CA VAL A 256 8.76 2.60 30.19
C VAL A 256 9.49 3.84 29.70
N PHE A 257 9.14 4.28 28.50
CA PHE A 257 9.55 5.58 27.98
C PHE A 257 8.36 6.33 27.38
N SER A 258 8.46 7.65 27.39
CA SER A 258 7.43 8.53 26.83
C SER A 258 8.04 9.65 25.99
N PHE A 259 7.23 10.14 25.07
CA PHE A 259 7.55 11.29 24.24
C PHE A 259 6.26 12.02 23.86
N THR A 260 6.39 13.23 23.35
CA THR A 260 5.25 13.97 22.81
C THR A 260 5.47 14.34 21.35
N ILE A 261 4.38 14.31 20.58
CA ILE A 261 4.32 14.92 19.25
C ILE A 261 3.12 15.84 19.22
N ASN A 262 3.35 17.13 18.94
CA ASN A 262 2.29 18.13 18.85
C ASN A 262 1.44 18.20 20.13
N GLY A 263 2.07 18.01 21.29
CA GLY A 263 1.43 17.98 22.60
C GLY A 263 0.62 16.72 22.91
N GLN A 264 0.61 15.72 22.01
CA GLN A 264 0.04 14.40 22.29
C GLN A 264 1.11 13.51 22.90
N GLU A 265 0.82 12.96 24.07
CA GLU A 265 1.69 12.03 24.78
C GLU A 265 1.57 10.61 24.21
N PHE A 266 2.72 9.96 24.07
CA PHE A 266 2.84 8.55 23.75
C PHE A 266 3.72 7.88 24.81
N THR A 267 3.32 6.69 25.23
CA THR A 267 3.99 5.93 26.29
C THR A 267 4.07 4.47 25.85
N PHE A 268 5.25 3.87 26.02
CA PHE A 268 5.53 2.50 25.57
C PHE A 268 6.36 1.75 26.61
N ASP A 269 6.13 0.44 26.69
CA ASP A 269 6.89 -0.48 27.52
C ASP A 269 7.98 -1.13 26.65
N ALA A 270 9.25 -0.81 26.90
CA ALA A 270 10.35 -1.27 26.05
C ALA A 270 10.53 -2.80 26.06
N ASP A 271 10.03 -3.53 27.07
CA ASP A 271 10.11 -4.99 27.13
C ASP A 271 9.13 -5.67 26.17
N THR A 272 8.08 -4.97 25.73
CA THR A 272 7.02 -5.54 24.89
C THR A 272 6.79 -4.78 23.58
N ASP A 273 7.00 -3.48 23.57
CA ASP A 273 6.82 -2.62 22.40
C ASP A 273 8.05 -2.63 21.48
N SER A 274 7.75 -2.57 20.19
CA SER A 274 8.73 -2.57 19.10
C SER A 274 8.72 -1.23 18.39
N LEU A 275 9.71 -0.96 17.54
CA LEU A 275 9.70 0.26 16.73
C LEU A 275 8.46 0.32 15.82
N ASN A 276 7.98 -0.82 15.31
CA ASN A 276 6.73 -0.88 14.56
C ASN A 276 5.49 -0.53 15.40
N SER A 277 5.42 -0.92 16.67
CA SER A 277 4.28 -0.53 17.52
C SER A 277 4.29 0.97 17.80
N VAL A 278 5.47 1.57 17.99
CA VAL A 278 5.63 3.03 18.10
C VAL A 278 5.15 3.75 16.85
N ILE A 279 5.65 3.35 15.67
CA ILE A 279 5.25 3.95 14.39
C ILE A 279 3.74 3.80 14.16
N ALA A 280 3.18 2.63 14.44
CA ALA A 280 1.75 2.37 14.29
C ALA A 280 0.90 3.24 15.22
N ALA A 281 1.30 3.41 16.48
CA ALA A 281 0.60 4.25 17.45
C ALA A 281 0.60 5.73 17.04
N VAL A 282 1.74 6.25 16.56
CA VAL A 282 1.84 7.61 16.03
C VAL A 282 0.91 7.79 14.82
N ASN A 283 0.96 6.87 13.85
CA ASN A 283 0.13 6.91 12.64
C ASN A 283 -1.38 6.77 12.92
N ALA A 284 -1.76 6.09 14.01
CA ALA A 284 -3.15 5.95 14.42
C ALA A 284 -3.69 7.21 15.13
N ASN A 285 -2.82 8.06 15.68
CA ASN A 285 -3.21 9.22 16.46
C ASN A 285 -3.56 10.43 15.57
N LYS A 286 -4.85 10.59 15.28
CA LYS A 286 -5.37 11.72 14.49
C LYS A 286 -5.14 13.09 15.13
N ALA A 287 -5.02 13.17 16.46
CA ALA A 287 -4.81 14.43 17.17
C ALA A 287 -3.35 14.91 17.06
N ALA A 288 -2.39 13.99 16.95
CA ALA A 288 -1.00 14.33 16.66
C ALA A 288 -0.85 14.96 15.27
N GLY A 289 -1.72 14.57 14.34
CA GLY A 289 -1.85 15.20 13.02
C GLY A 289 -0.70 14.87 12.07
N VAL A 290 0.09 13.84 12.38
CA VAL A 290 1.29 13.45 11.63
C VAL A 290 1.22 11.99 11.20
N THR A 291 2.08 11.64 10.25
CA THR A 291 2.45 10.27 9.91
C THR A 291 3.95 10.08 10.03
N MET A 292 4.38 8.89 10.43
CA MET A 292 5.78 8.50 10.64
C MET A 292 6.08 7.24 9.83
N PHE A 293 7.29 7.15 9.28
CA PHE A 293 7.80 5.92 8.68
C PHE A 293 9.31 5.79 8.89
N TYR A 294 9.79 4.55 8.84
CA TYR A 294 11.20 4.21 8.86
C TYR A 294 11.64 3.80 7.44
N ASP A 295 12.77 4.33 7.00
CA ASP A 295 13.42 3.94 5.76
C ASP A 295 14.63 3.05 6.08
N GLU A 296 14.54 1.78 5.70
CA GLU A 296 15.59 0.78 5.98
C GLU A 296 16.89 1.05 5.20
N VAL A 297 16.81 1.80 4.09
CA VAL A 297 17.96 2.08 3.22
C VAL A 297 18.86 3.15 3.83
N THR A 298 18.27 4.24 4.31
CA THR A 298 19.01 5.32 4.97
C THR A 298 19.11 5.14 6.49
N ASP A 299 18.41 4.15 7.04
CA ASP A 299 18.29 3.90 8.49
C ASP A 299 17.82 5.16 9.23
N ARG A 300 16.77 5.79 8.71
CA ARG A 300 16.22 7.05 9.23
C ARG A 300 14.73 6.96 9.39
N ILE A 301 14.21 7.75 10.32
CA ILE A 301 12.79 7.99 10.47
C ILE A 301 12.43 9.37 9.95
N ALA A 302 11.28 9.46 9.29
CA ALA A 302 10.67 10.72 8.90
C ALA A 302 9.26 10.82 9.47
N ILE A 303 8.90 12.03 9.89
CA ILE A 303 7.58 12.44 10.35
C ILE A 303 7.09 13.56 9.41
N THR A 304 5.84 13.48 8.98
CA THR A 304 5.22 14.41 8.05
C THR A 304 3.81 14.78 8.52
N THR A 305 3.37 16.02 8.34
CA THR A 305 1.96 16.37 8.65
C THR A 305 0.99 15.70 7.69
N THR A 306 -0.18 15.31 8.20
CA THR A 306 -1.27 14.74 7.39
C THR A 306 -1.97 15.76 6.51
N GLN A 307 -1.78 17.05 6.79
CA GLN A 307 -2.34 18.16 6.05
C GLN A 307 -1.23 19.04 5.52
N THR A 308 -1.48 19.63 4.34
CA THR A 308 -0.63 20.66 3.74
C THR A 308 -0.95 22.01 4.38
N GLY A 309 -0.08 23.00 4.16
CA GLY A 309 -0.27 24.37 4.64
C GLY A 309 0.51 24.69 5.91
N ASP A 310 0.61 25.99 6.17
CA ASP A 310 1.07 26.59 7.42
C ASP A 310 -0.14 26.69 8.36
N ASN A 311 -0.38 25.66 9.15
CA ASN A 311 -1.55 25.49 10.00
C ASN A 311 -1.34 25.97 11.45
N ARG A 312 -0.11 26.27 11.87
CA ARG A 312 0.23 26.60 13.26
C ARG A 312 1.24 27.73 13.35
N ALA A 313 1.12 28.54 14.40
CA ALA A 313 2.18 29.48 14.74
C ALA A 313 3.36 28.73 15.38
N GLY A 314 4.53 28.76 14.75
CA GLY A 314 5.73 28.05 15.22
C GLY A 314 5.98 26.78 14.38
N ALA A 315 6.51 25.73 15.02
CA ALA A 315 6.75 24.46 14.35
C ALA A 315 5.42 23.72 14.10
N GLU A 316 5.29 23.11 12.93
CA GLU A 316 4.14 22.25 12.57
C GLU A 316 4.27 20.85 13.19
N ILE A 317 5.51 20.43 13.42
CA ILE A 317 5.85 19.17 14.08
C ILE A 317 6.72 19.47 15.31
N ALA A 318 6.07 19.65 16.46
CA ALA A 318 6.75 19.79 17.74
C ALA A 318 7.02 18.41 18.35
N VAL A 319 8.27 18.09 18.65
CA VAL A 319 8.69 16.81 19.25
C VAL A 319 9.43 17.04 20.57
N GLU A 320 9.13 16.20 21.56
CA GLU A 320 9.83 16.19 22.86
C GLU A 320 10.04 14.75 23.33
N GLY A 321 11.10 14.51 24.11
CA GLY A 321 11.43 13.21 24.68
C GLY A 321 12.66 12.57 24.04
N GLU A 322 13.53 11.97 24.88
CA GLU A 322 14.84 11.44 24.47
C GLU A 322 14.74 10.35 23.40
N PHE A 323 13.66 9.58 23.39
CA PHE A 323 13.45 8.58 22.34
C PHE A 323 13.39 9.24 20.95
N LEU A 324 12.64 10.34 20.79
CA LEU A 324 12.57 11.06 19.52
C LEU A 324 13.85 11.86 19.24
N THR A 325 14.30 12.67 20.19
CA THR A 325 15.38 13.65 19.97
C THR A 325 16.77 13.01 19.98
N SER A 326 16.97 11.97 20.79
CA SER A 326 18.23 11.24 20.88
C SER A 326 18.17 9.98 20.04
N ALA A 327 17.46 8.93 20.47
CA ALA A 327 17.53 7.62 19.82
C ALA A 327 17.17 7.68 18.32
N LEU A 328 16.10 8.38 17.98
CA LEU A 328 15.66 8.58 16.60
C LEU A 328 16.25 9.84 15.94
N GLN A 329 16.95 10.69 16.69
CA GLN A 329 17.61 11.90 16.20
C GLN A 329 16.69 12.90 15.46
N ILE A 330 15.40 12.91 15.80
CA ILE A 330 14.40 13.82 15.25
C ILE A 330 14.38 15.07 16.14
N ASN A 331 15.12 16.10 15.71
CA ASN A 331 15.27 17.34 16.45
C ASN A 331 14.43 18.47 15.87
N MET A 332 14.09 19.46 16.70
CA MET A 332 13.35 20.64 16.27
C MET A 332 14.10 21.47 15.22
N ASP A 333 15.43 21.44 15.22
CA ASP A 333 16.27 22.13 14.23
C ASP A 333 16.14 21.56 12.81
N ASN A 334 15.67 20.32 12.68
CA ASN A 334 15.48 19.65 11.39
C ASN A 334 14.05 19.83 10.83
N GLU A 335 13.15 20.43 11.61
CA GLU A 335 11.78 20.65 11.18
C GLU A 335 11.74 21.66 10.04
N GLN A 336 11.00 21.30 8.99
CA GLN A 336 10.69 22.15 7.86
C GLN A 336 9.17 22.30 7.82
N GLY A 337 8.67 23.50 8.11
CA GLY A 337 7.24 23.80 8.15
C GLY A 337 6.52 23.54 6.81
N GLY A 338 5.21 23.43 6.88
CA GLY A 338 4.34 23.34 5.72
C GLY A 338 4.10 24.73 5.13
N GLU A 339 3.90 24.80 3.81
CA GLU A 339 3.62 26.07 3.13
C GLU A 339 2.19 26.08 2.57
N ASP A 340 1.57 27.25 2.54
CA ASP A 340 0.29 27.46 1.87
C ASP A 340 0.44 27.50 0.35
N ALA A 341 -0.61 27.07 -0.36
CA ALA A 341 -0.74 27.36 -1.79
C ALA A 341 -0.95 28.86 -1.98
N VAL A 342 -0.19 29.46 -2.90
CA VAL A 342 -0.27 30.89 -3.26
C VAL A 342 -0.72 30.99 -4.70
N LEU A 343 -1.89 31.63 -4.91
CA LEU A 343 -2.54 31.67 -6.21
C LEU A 343 -3.28 32.98 -6.47
N GLU A 344 -3.63 33.20 -7.72
CA GLU A 344 -4.46 34.31 -8.17
C GLU A 344 -5.70 33.74 -8.87
N ILE A 345 -6.89 34.22 -8.52
CA ILE A 345 -8.16 33.87 -9.16
C ILE A 345 -8.79 35.15 -9.69
N ASN A 346 -8.93 35.26 -11.02
CA ASN A 346 -9.50 36.43 -11.69
C ASN A 346 -8.83 37.76 -11.26
N GLY A 347 -7.51 37.77 -11.11
CA GLY A 347 -6.74 38.94 -10.67
C GLY A 347 -6.65 39.13 -9.15
N LEU A 348 -7.36 38.33 -8.34
CA LEU A 348 -7.28 38.39 -6.89
C LEU A 348 -6.26 37.39 -6.35
N GLN A 349 -5.16 37.89 -5.77
CA GLN A 349 -4.19 37.05 -5.06
C GLN A 349 -4.73 36.59 -3.71
N THR A 350 -4.53 35.32 -3.39
CA THR A 350 -5.04 34.66 -2.19
C THR A 350 -4.17 33.46 -1.84
N THR A 351 -4.35 32.92 -0.63
CA THR A 351 -3.72 31.67 -0.19
C THR A 351 -4.73 30.58 0.15
N ARG A 352 -4.31 29.31 0.15
CA ARG A 352 -5.09 28.16 0.63
C ARG A 352 -4.18 27.21 1.41
N LYS A 353 -4.70 26.61 2.47
CA LYS A 353 -3.99 25.55 3.22
C LYS A 353 -3.82 24.27 2.40
N THR A 354 -4.72 24.02 1.46
CA THR A 354 -4.75 22.79 0.66
C THR A 354 -4.65 23.06 -0.84
N ASN A 355 -4.13 22.09 -1.58
CA ASN A 355 -4.13 22.10 -3.06
C ASN A 355 -5.50 21.79 -3.67
N THR A 356 -6.50 21.44 -2.87
CA THR A 356 -7.90 21.30 -3.32
C THR A 356 -8.79 22.21 -2.50
N PHE A 357 -9.57 23.06 -3.16
CA PHE A 357 -10.47 23.99 -2.51
C PHE A 357 -11.73 24.25 -3.34
N THR A 358 -12.83 24.56 -2.67
CA THR A 358 -14.11 24.88 -3.31
C THR A 358 -14.41 26.36 -3.18
N THR A 359 -14.79 27.00 -4.28
CA THR A 359 -15.33 28.37 -4.29
C THR A 359 -16.45 28.49 -5.31
N ASN A 360 -17.55 29.16 -4.94
CA ASN A 360 -18.73 29.35 -5.79
C ASN A 360 -19.27 28.04 -6.43
N GLY A 361 -19.23 26.94 -5.68
CA GLY A 361 -19.70 25.62 -6.14
C GLY A 361 -18.76 24.89 -7.10
N VAL A 362 -17.56 25.43 -7.35
CA VAL A 362 -16.51 24.82 -8.17
C VAL A 362 -15.36 24.37 -7.27
N THR A 363 -15.02 23.10 -7.32
CA THR A 363 -13.86 22.52 -6.63
C THR A 363 -12.68 22.53 -7.58
N PHE A 364 -11.65 23.28 -7.24
CA PHE A 364 -10.38 23.35 -7.96
C PHE A 364 -9.36 22.43 -7.30
N THR A 365 -8.52 21.79 -8.11
CA THR A 365 -7.37 21.01 -7.66
C THR A 365 -6.14 21.51 -8.39
N LEU A 366 -5.13 21.94 -7.62
CA LEU A 366 -3.84 22.42 -8.08
C LEU A 366 -2.87 21.24 -8.20
N HIS A 367 -2.23 21.10 -9.35
CA HIS A 367 -1.27 20.02 -9.65
C HIS A 367 0.15 20.54 -9.89
N GLY A 368 0.28 21.81 -10.23
CA GLY A 368 1.55 22.42 -10.59
C GLY A 368 1.52 23.93 -10.51
N VAL A 369 2.69 24.53 -10.68
CA VAL A 369 2.86 25.98 -10.74
C VAL A 369 2.68 26.50 -12.17
N THR A 370 2.16 27.71 -12.31
CA THR A 370 2.13 28.42 -13.59
C THR A 370 3.55 28.84 -13.95
N ALA A 371 3.95 28.63 -15.20
CA ALA A 371 5.24 29.11 -15.69
C ALA A 371 5.35 30.63 -15.46
N GLU A 372 6.46 31.09 -14.88
CA GLU A 372 6.66 32.49 -14.46
C GLU A 372 5.69 32.99 -13.35
N GLY A 373 4.99 32.09 -12.66
CA GLY A 373 4.11 32.44 -11.54
C GLY A 373 3.01 33.44 -11.96
N PHE A 374 2.95 34.59 -11.29
CA PHE A 374 1.91 35.61 -11.54
C PHE A 374 2.13 36.44 -12.82
N SER A 375 3.35 36.49 -13.38
CA SER A 375 3.57 37.13 -14.68
C SER A 375 3.22 36.23 -15.85
N GLY A 376 3.09 34.92 -15.60
CA GLY A 376 2.75 33.93 -16.61
C GLY A 376 1.35 34.03 -17.17
N THR A 377 1.10 33.25 -18.22
CA THR A 377 -0.22 33.07 -18.83
C THR A 377 -1.15 32.32 -17.88
N ALA A 378 -2.32 32.90 -17.60
CA ALA A 378 -3.30 32.25 -16.73
C ALA A 378 -3.85 30.96 -17.34
N THR A 379 -4.03 29.95 -16.49
CA THR A 379 -4.81 28.76 -16.83
C THR A 379 -6.29 29.14 -16.78
N THR A 380 -7.01 28.91 -17.87
CA THR A 380 -8.44 29.21 -17.95
C THR A 380 -9.24 27.95 -17.62
N VAL A 381 -10.14 28.08 -16.65
CA VAL A 381 -11.09 27.03 -16.27
C VAL A 381 -12.50 27.51 -16.60
N THR A 382 -13.13 26.87 -17.57
CA THR A 382 -14.48 27.21 -18.02
C THR A 382 -15.48 26.24 -17.44
N VAL A 383 -16.49 26.77 -16.76
CA VAL A 383 -17.67 26.05 -16.26
C VAL A 383 -18.82 26.30 -17.23
N ALA A 384 -19.39 25.24 -17.78
CA ALA A 384 -20.53 25.30 -18.70
C ALA A 384 -21.67 24.40 -18.24
N HIS A 385 -22.86 24.64 -18.79
CA HIS A 385 -23.96 23.68 -18.67
C HIS A 385 -23.66 22.44 -19.49
N ASN A 386 -23.86 21.26 -18.89
CA ASN A 386 -23.70 20.00 -19.58
C ASN A 386 -24.99 19.62 -20.34
N ILE A 387 -25.21 20.27 -21.48
CA ILE A 387 -26.38 20.00 -22.33
C ILE A 387 -26.34 18.56 -22.85
N ASP A 388 -25.17 18.07 -23.24
CA ASP A 388 -24.99 16.71 -23.76
C ASP A 388 -25.35 15.65 -22.73
N GLY A 389 -25.01 15.86 -21.46
CA GLY A 389 -25.40 14.99 -20.35
C GLY A 389 -26.92 14.85 -20.23
N ALA A 390 -27.65 15.97 -20.30
CA ALA A 390 -29.11 15.95 -20.28
C ALA A 390 -29.70 15.24 -21.51
N VAL A 391 -29.17 15.50 -22.70
CA VAL A 391 -29.60 14.84 -23.94
C VAL A 391 -29.34 13.33 -23.87
N ASN A 392 -28.18 12.91 -23.35
CA ASN A 392 -27.84 11.50 -23.22
C ASN A 392 -28.74 10.78 -22.21
N ALA A 393 -29.12 11.42 -21.11
CA ALA A 393 -30.09 10.86 -20.16
C ALA A 393 -31.46 10.66 -20.83
N ILE A 394 -31.92 11.61 -21.65
CA ILE A 394 -33.19 11.47 -22.39
C ILE A 394 -33.09 10.33 -23.42
N LYS A 395 -31.97 10.24 -24.16
CA LYS A 395 -31.74 9.15 -25.12
C LYS A 395 -31.77 7.78 -24.44
N ALA A 396 -31.04 7.63 -23.33
CA ALA A 396 -31.01 6.38 -22.56
C ALA A 396 -32.41 5.92 -22.12
N PHE A 397 -33.26 6.85 -21.68
CA PHE A 397 -34.66 6.56 -21.37
C PHE A 397 -35.44 6.10 -22.61
N VAL A 398 -35.34 6.81 -23.74
CA VAL A 398 -36.06 6.47 -24.98
C VAL A 398 -35.63 5.08 -25.48
N ASP A 399 -34.34 4.79 -25.45
CA ASP A 399 -33.80 3.49 -25.86
C ASP A 399 -34.35 2.37 -24.96
N LYS A 400 -34.33 2.56 -23.63
CA LYS A 400 -34.89 1.58 -22.69
C LYS A 400 -36.39 1.41 -22.81
N TYR A 401 -37.13 2.49 -23.09
CA TYR A 401 -38.56 2.43 -23.36
C TYR A 401 -38.84 1.57 -24.60
N ASN A 402 -38.13 1.83 -25.70
CA ASN A 402 -38.28 1.07 -26.94
C ASN A 402 -37.94 -0.41 -26.75
N GLU A 403 -36.88 -0.72 -26.00
CA GLU A 403 -36.47 -2.08 -25.66
C GLU A 403 -37.58 -2.82 -24.87
N VAL A 404 -38.16 -2.18 -23.86
CA VAL A 404 -39.26 -2.76 -23.06
C VAL A 404 -40.50 -3.00 -23.91
N ILE A 405 -40.89 -2.04 -24.74
CA ILE A 405 -42.07 -2.18 -25.62
C ILE A 405 -41.85 -3.29 -26.64
N ALA A 406 -40.67 -3.38 -27.23
CA ALA A 406 -40.30 -4.48 -28.13
C ALA A 406 -40.42 -5.82 -27.42
N ALA A 407 -39.80 -5.99 -26.25
CA ALA A 407 -39.85 -7.23 -25.49
C ALA A 407 -41.27 -7.66 -25.10
N ILE A 408 -42.12 -6.71 -24.70
CA ILE A 408 -43.54 -6.99 -24.40
C ILE A 408 -44.29 -7.39 -25.67
N ASN A 409 -44.10 -6.67 -26.77
CA ASN A 409 -44.76 -6.97 -28.04
C ASN A 409 -44.33 -8.32 -28.60
N ASP A 410 -43.05 -8.65 -28.53
CA ASP A 410 -42.52 -9.95 -28.97
C ASP A 410 -43.17 -11.09 -28.18
N LYS A 411 -43.27 -10.94 -26.84
CA LYS A 411 -43.93 -11.93 -25.98
C LYS A 411 -45.45 -12.02 -26.14
N LEU A 412 -46.12 -10.92 -26.44
CA LEU A 412 -47.56 -10.92 -26.70
C LEU A 412 -47.91 -11.53 -28.07
N ASN A 413 -47.02 -11.42 -29.05
CA ASN A 413 -47.24 -11.91 -30.42
C ASN A 413 -46.53 -13.25 -30.70
N GLU A 414 -45.88 -13.85 -29.69
CA GLU A 414 -45.17 -15.11 -29.83
C GLU A 414 -46.12 -16.24 -30.25
N GLN A 415 -45.83 -16.91 -31.38
CA GLN A 415 -46.65 -17.99 -31.88
C GLN A 415 -46.59 -19.19 -30.93
N ARG A 416 -47.70 -19.47 -30.26
CA ARG A 416 -47.80 -20.60 -29.34
C ARG A 416 -48.14 -21.89 -30.08
N TYR A 417 -47.21 -22.82 -30.12
CA TYR A 417 -47.45 -24.18 -30.63
C TYR A 417 -48.09 -25.04 -29.53
N SER A 418 -49.41 -25.24 -29.58
CA SER A 418 -50.16 -26.06 -28.60
C SER A 418 -49.79 -27.54 -28.64
N ASP A 419 -49.22 -27.99 -29.76
CA ASP A 419 -49.05 -29.40 -30.07
C ASP A 419 -47.64 -29.92 -29.72
N TYR A 420 -46.74 -29.02 -29.31
CA TYR A 420 -45.37 -29.32 -28.89
C TYR A 420 -45.23 -29.08 -27.39
N ASN A 421 -45.30 -30.15 -26.60
CA ASN A 421 -44.99 -30.10 -25.17
C ASN A 421 -43.46 -30.11 -24.96
N PRO A 422 -42.96 -29.54 -23.83
CA PRO A 422 -41.55 -29.65 -23.48
C PRO A 422 -41.12 -31.13 -23.42
N LEU A 423 -39.94 -31.44 -23.93
CA LEU A 423 -39.36 -32.78 -23.79
C LEU A 423 -38.98 -33.02 -22.32
N THR A 424 -39.18 -34.24 -21.85
CA THR A 424 -38.69 -34.69 -20.53
C THR A 424 -37.21 -35.06 -20.60
N ASP A 425 -36.53 -35.12 -19.44
CA ASP A 425 -35.12 -35.52 -19.38
C ASP A 425 -34.87 -36.90 -20.04
N GLU A 426 -35.86 -37.81 -20.00
CA GLU A 426 -35.83 -39.14 -20.64
C GLU A 426 -36.03 -39.10 -22.17
N GLU A 427 -36.52 -37.99 -22.73
CA GLU A 427 -36.71 -37.80 -24.20
C GLU A 427 -35.59 -36.97 -24.84
N ILE A 428 -34.73 -36.36 -24.01
CA ILE A 428 -33.56 -35.58 -24.45
C ILE A 428 -32.31 -36.47 -24.56
N GLU A 429 -32.28 -37.60 -23.84
CA GLU A 429 -31.29 -38.68 -23.94
C GLU A 429 -31.62 -39.67 -25.07
#